data_AF-A0A396K7C0-F1
#
_entry.id   AF-A0A396K7C0-F1
#
_cell.length_a   1.000
_cell.length_b   1.000
_cell.length_c   1.000
_cell.angle_alpha   90.00
_cell.angle_beta   90.00
_cell.angle_gamma   90.00
#
_symmetry.space_group_name_H-M   'P 1'
#
loop_
_entity.id
_entity.type
_entity.pdbx_description
1 polymer ?
#
loop_
_entity_poly.entity_id
_entity_poly.type
_entity_poly.pdbx_seq_one_letter_code
_entity_poly.pdbx_strand_id
1 'polypeptide(L)'
;MKFIALKTKDGSSKGNITFFCRVLHVSRQGYYQYLVMKDRPWKYQPLADAMKDILTEDICNDTYGRTRMYQALTMKQPKSVDIPSERTVYRVMEEIGISHHPRRKPNGITKADREARKSEDLLKRDF
;
A
#
# COMPACT_ATOMS: atom_id res chain seq x y z
N MET A 1 6.47 -8.84 15.37
CA MET A 1 7.14 -7.86 16.24
C MET A 1 6.29 -7.33 17.40
N LYS A 2 4.94 -7.22 17.31
CA LYS A 2 4.08 -6.78 18.42
C LYS A 2 4.23 -7.61 19.72
N PHE A 3 4.54 -8.91 19.60
CA PHE A 3 4.71 -9.81 20.74
C PHE A 3 5.94 -9.49 21.60
N ILE A 4 7.03 -9.02 20.99
CA ILE A 4 8.28 -8.67 21.68
C ILE A 4 8.08 -7.42 22.54
N ALA A 5 7.51 -6.37 21.94
CA ALA A 5 7.12 -5.12 22.59
C ALA A 5 6.26 -5.35 23.85
N LEU A 6 5.22 -6.18 23.73
CA LEU A 6 4.31 -6.52 24.83
C LEU A 6 5.03 -7.20 26.00
N LYS A 7 5.96 -8.12 25.74
CA LYS A 7 6.66 -8.89 26.78
C LYS A 7 7.78 -8.10 27.45
N THR A 8 8.43 -7.18 26.74
CA THR A 8 9.59 -6.42 27.26
C THR A 8 9.22 -5.02 27.75
N LYS A 9 7.93 -4.64 27.70
CA LYS A 9 7.48 -3.24 27.84
C LYS A 9 8.31 -2.31 26.96
N ASP A 10 8.49 -2.70 25.70
CA ASP A 10 9.30 -1.97 24.72
C ASP A 10 10.77 -1.74 25.14
N GLY A 11 11.31 -2.61 25.99
CA GLY A 11 12.69 -2.50 26.49
C GLY A 11 12.86 -1.59 27.71
N SER A 12 11.77 -1.08 28.31
CA SER A 12 11.86 -0.30 29.56
C SER A 12 12.25 -1.17 30.76
N SER A 13 11.86 -2.44 30.74
CA SER A 13 12.32 -3.42 31.72
C SER A 13 13.72 -3.91 31.33
N LYS A 14 14.75 -3.33 31.96
CA LYS A 14 16.16 -3.76 31.80
C LYS A 14 16.45 -5.13 32.47
N GLY A 15 15.46 -5.72 33.14
CA GLY A 15 15.56 -7.02 33.80
C GLY A 15 15.95 -8.14 32.83
N ASN A 16 17.06 -8.81 33.16
CA ASN A 16 17.63 -10.00 32.52
C ASN A 16 17.33 -10.15 31.01
N ILE A 17 17.95 -9.32 30.17
CA ILE A 17 17.91 -9.41 28.68
C ILE A 17 18.10 -10.86 28.19
N THR A 18 18.93 -11.62 28.89
CA THR A 18 19.18 -13.05 28.69
C THR A 18 17.90 -13.92 28.78
N PHE A 19 16.98 -13.59 29.69
CA PHE A 19 15.66 -14.23 29.78
C PHE A 19 14.82 -13.96 28.53
N PHE A 20 14.74 -12.70 28.08
CA PHE A 20 14.00 -12.36 26.86
C PHE A 20 14.59 -13.00 25.61
N CYS A 21 15.92 -13.02 25.49
CA CYS A 21 16.60 -13.69 24.37
C CYS A 21 16.29 -15.20 24.34
N ARG A 22 16.24 -15.86 25.52
CA ARG A 22 15.84 -17.27 25.63
C ARG A 22 14.39 -17.51 25.25
N VAL A 23 13.46 -16.70 25.77
CA VAL A 23 12.01 -16.84 25.49
C VAL A 23 11.68 -16.55 24.03
N LEU A 24 12.36 -15.60 23.41
CA LEU A 24 12.12 -15.19 22.02
C LEU A 24 12.94 -15.99 21.00
N HIS A 25 13.86 -16.84 21.45
CA HIS A 25 14.80 -17.58 20.60
C HIS A 25 15.62 -16.66 19.66
N VAL A 26 16.08 -15.51 20.18
CA VAL A 26 16.90 -14.54 19.42
C VAL A 26 18.25 -14.38 20.12
N SER A 27 19.31 -14.17 19.34
CA SER A 27 20.61 -13.81 19.90
C SER A 27 20.55 -12.46 20.63
N ARG A 28 21.42 -12.28 21.63
CA ARG A 28 21.53 -11.00 22.34
C ARG A 28 21.83 -9.83 21.40
N GLN A 29 22.64 -10.07 20.37
CA GLN A 29 22.96 -9.08 19.34
C GLN A 29 21.73 -8.73 18.49
N GLY A 30 20.97 -9.74 18.05
CA GLY A 30 19.72 -9.52 17.32
C GLY A 30 18.69 -8.74 18.14
N TYR A 31 18.63 -8.98 19.46
CA TYR A 31 17.77 -8.21 20.36
C TYR A 31 18.18 -6.73 20.46
N TYR A 32 19.47 -6.43 20.60
CA TYR A 32 19.94 -5.04 20.58
C TYR A 32 19.73 -4.36 19.24
N GLN A 33 19.95 -5.09 18.13
CA GLN A 33 19.69 -4.56 16.79
C GLN A 33 18.20 -4.23 16.61
N TYR A 34 17.30 -5.08 17.10
CA TYR A 34 15.87 -4.77 17.15
C TYR A 34 15.58 -3.49 17.93
N LEU A 35 16.15 -3.33 19.14
CA LEU A 35 15.93 -2.13 19.95
C LEU A 35 16.39 -0.85 19.26
N VAL A 36 17.47 -0.91 18.47
CA VAL A 36 17.95 0.24 17.67
C VAL A 36 17.05 0.50 16.47
N MET A 37 16.52 -0.54 15.83
CA MET A 37 15.73 -0.42 14.60
C MET A 37 14.24 -0.16 14.85
N LYS A 38 13.70 -0.45 16.05
CA LYS A 38 12.24 -0.40 16.31
C LYS A 38 11.62 0.99 16.11
N ASP A 39 12.36 2.04 16.48
CA ASP A 39 11.89 3.43 16.41
C ASP A 39 12.31 4.12 15.10
N ARG A 40 13.00 3.40 14.22
CA ARG A 40 13.44 3.96 12.95
C ARG A 40 12.22 4.11 12.03
N PRO A 41 11.98 5.30 11.47
CA PRO A 41 10.90 5.49 10.51
C PRO A 41 11.11 4.57 9.31
N TRP A 42 10.01 4.05 8.78
CA TRP A 42 10.04 3.20 7.60
C TRP A 42 10.65 3.96 6.42
N LYS A 43 11.51 3.29 5.64
CA LYS A 43 12.21 3.90 4.49
C LYS A 43 11.26 4.63 3.55
N TYR A 44 10.07 4.07 3.32
CA TYR A 44 9.07 4.60 2.40
C TYR A 44 8.00 5.45 3.09
N GLN A 45 8.21 5.84 4.36
CA GLN A 45 7.25 6.68 5.08
C GLN A 45 6.94 8.00 4.33
N PRO A 46 7.94 8.77 3.84
CA PRO A 46 7.66 10.00 3.11
C PRO A 46 6.88 9.77 1.80
N LEU A 47 7.16 8.64 1.13
CA LEU A 47 6.46 8.23 -0.09
C LEU A 47 5.00 7.84 0.22
N ALA A 48 4.79 7.10 1.30
CA ALA A 48 3.46 6.72 1.77
C ALA A 48 2.62 7.95 2.15
N ASP A 49 3.24 8.94 2.81
CA ASP A 49 2.56 10.18 3.17
C ASP A 49 2.18 10.98 1.91
N ALA A 50 3.09 11.09 0.93
CA ALA A 50 2.78 11.72 -0.36
C ALA A 50 1.66 11.01 -1.14
N MET A 51 1.60 9.67 -1.10
CA MET A 51 0.51 8.89 -1.69
C MET A 51 -0.83 9.17 -1.00
N LYS A 52 -0.83 9.31 0.33
CA LYS A 52 -2.04 9.68 1.09
C LYS A 52 -2.50 11.09 0.75
N ASP A 53 -1.57 12.04 0.61
CA ASP A 53 -1.91 13.40 0.21
C ASP A 53 -2.60 13.41 -1.16
N ILE A 54 -2.10 12.63 -2.13
CA ILE A 54 -2.75 12.45 -3.44
C ILE A 54 -4.17 11.88 -3.30
N LEU A 55 -4.37 10.91 -2.41
CA LEU A 55 -5.71 10.33 -2.21
C LEU A 55 -6.69 11.34 -1.60
N THR A 56 -6.22 12.22 -0.73
CA THR A 56 -7.10 13.21 -0.06
C THR A 56 -7.51 14.37 -0.96
N GLU A 57 -6.87 14.56 -2.11
CA GLU A 57 -7.20 15.66 -3.02
C GLU A 57 -8.56 15.52 -3.70
N ASP A 58 -8.96 14.29 -4.02
CA ASP A 58 -10.22 14.01 -4.70
C ASP A 58 -10.81 12.70 -4.20
N ILE A 59 -12.12 12.69 -4.02
CA ILE A 59 -12.91 11.52 -3.63
C ILE A 59 -12.68 10.36 -4.59
N CYS A 60 -12.48 10.62 -5.89
CA CYS A 60 -12.31 9.60 -6.92
C CYS A 60 -10.91 8.97 -6.96
N ASN A 61 -9.93 9.53 -6.23
CA ASN A 61 -8.57 9.03 -6.22
C ASN A 61 -8.44 7.70 -5.44
N ASP A 62 -9.46 7.33 -4.65
CA ASP A 62 -9.58 6.06 -3.95
C ASP A 62 -9.45 4.84 -4.88
N THR A 63 -9.80 4.99 -6.16
CA THR A 63 -9.70 3.96 -7.20
C THR A 63 -8.33 3.89 -7.89
N TYR A 64 -7.36 4.71 -7.50
CA TYR A 64 -6.07 4.76 -8.19
C TYR A 64 -5.32 3.44 -8.10
N GLY A 65 -5.15 2.81 -9.26
CA GLY A 65 -4.24 1.68 -9.42
C GLY A 65 -2.78 2.11 -9.47
N ARG A 66 -1.87 1.12 -9.49
CA ARG A 66 -0.42 1.33 -9.50
C ARG A 66 0.07 2.36 -10.51
N THR A 67 -0.44 2.30 -11.75
CA THR A 67 0.03 3.13 -12.86
C THR A 67 -0.44 4.57 -12.71
N ARG A 68 -1.71 4.77 -12.30
CA ARG A 68 -2.28 6.09 -12.01
C ARG A 68 -1.55 6.76 -10.86
N MET A 69 -1.29 6.03 -9.77
CA MET A 69 -0.56 6.55 -8.62
C MET A 69 0.87 6.94 -8.98
N TYR A 70 1.58 6.08 -9.72
CA TYR A 70 2.93 6.38 -10.19
C TYR A 70 2.95 7.66 -11.04
N GLN A 71 2.05 7.79 -12.01
CA GLN A 71 1.93 9.00 -12.83
C GLN A 71 1.63 10.25 -11.99
N ALA A 72 0.71 10.16 -11.01
CA ALA A 72 0.39 11.27 -10.13
C ALA A 72 1.60 11.73 -9.29
N LEU A 73 2.38 10.78 -8.77
CA LEU A 73 3.64 11.07 -8.07
C LEU A 73 4.64 11.75 -9.01
N THR A 74 4.81 11.25 -10.23
CA THR A 74 5.72 11.84 -11.23
C THR A 74 5.31 13.26 -11.61
N MET A 75 4.01 13.53 -11.74
CA MET A 75 3.51 14.87 -12.09
C MET A 75 3.67 15.87 -10.94
N LYS A 76 3.42 15.46 -9.69
CA LYS A 76 3.56 16.35 -8.53
C LYS A 76 5.00 16.61 -8.13
N GLN A 77 5.89 15.64 -8.36
CA GLN A 77 7.28 15.66 -7.95
C GLN A 77 7.50 16.21 -6.53
N PRO A 78 6.99 15.51 -5.49
CA PRO A 78 7.11 15.97 -4.11
C PRO A 78 8.57 16.25 -3.74
N LYS A 79 8.85 17.46 -3.26
CA LYS A 79 10.21 18.03 -3.08
C LYS A 79 11.15 17.20 -2.19
N SER A 80 10.62 16.27 -1.41
CA SER A 80 11.34 15.47 -0.42
C SER A 80 11.42 13.98 -0.74
N VAL A 81 10.88 13.52 -1.88
CA VAL A 81 10.77 12.09 -2.17
C VAL A 81 11.30 11.77 -3.57
N ASP A 82 12.37 10.97 -3.61
CA ASP A 82 12.81 10.31 -4.84
C ASP A 82 11.78 9.24 -5.24
N ILE A 83 11.27 9.32 -6.46
CA ILE A 83 10.18 8.45 -6.92
C ILE A 83 10.80 7.14 -7.39
N PRO A 84 10.56 6.01 -6.68
CA PRO A 84 11.11 4.73 -7.08
C PRO A 84 10.30 4.14 -8.25
N SER A 85 10.72 2.98 -8.77
CA SER A 85 9.99 2.30 -9.86
C SER A 85 8.52 2.02 -9.53
N GLU A 86 7.68 1.94 -10.57
CA GLU A 86 6.23 1.63 -10.44
C GLU A 86 5.98 0.37 -9.58
N ARG A 87 6.82 -0.67 -9.72
CA ARG A 87 6.71 -1.88 -8.90
C ARG A 87 6.95 -1.62 -7.42
N THR A 88 7.87 -0.72 -7.09
CA THR A 88 8.14 -0.33 -5.70
C THR A 88 6.99 0.49 -5.13
N VAL A 89 6.46 1.43 -5.93
CA VAL A 89 5.23 2.16 -5.60
C VAL A 89 4.08 1.20 -5.29
N TYR A 90 3.87 0.19 -6.14
CA TYR A 90 2.84 -0.82 -5.91
C TYR A 90 3.01 -1.59 -4.58
N ARG A 91 4.24 -2.01 -4.25
CA ARG A 91 4.51 -2.68 -2.96
C ARG A 91 4.23 -1.79 -1.76
N VAL A 92 4.60 -0.51 -1.86
CA VAL A 92 4.31 0.48 -0.82
C VAL A 92 2.79 0.68 -0.68
N MET A 93 2.06 0.74 -1.80
CA MET A 93 0.59 0.81 -1.81
C MET A 93 -0.07 -0.41 -1.15
N GLU A 94 0.45 -1.62 -1.36
CA GLU A 94 -0.03 -2.83 -0.68
C GLU A 94 0.23 -2.76 0.83
N GLU A 95 1.43 -2.33 1.23
CA GLU A 95 1.85 -2.29 2.63
C GLU A 95 1.06 -1.24 3.45
N ILE A 96 0.67 -0.12 2.82
CA ILE A 96 -0.19 0.91 3.43
C ILE A 96 -1.69 0.62 3.27
N GLY A 97 -2.07 -0.42 2.53
CA GLY A 97 -3.47 -0.83 2.36
C GLY A 97 -4.31 0.02 1.41
N ILE A 98 -3.67 0.73 0.48
CA ILE A 98 -4.34 1.61 -0.50
C ILE A 98 -4.61 0.88 -1.82
N SER A 99 -3.97 -0.28 -2.05
CA SER A 99 -4.15 -1.05 -3.28
C SER A 99 -5.61 -1.50 -3.49
N HIS A 100 -6.30 -0.87 -4.44
CA HIS A 100 -7.64 -1.30 -4.83
C HIS A 100 -7.59 -2.56 -5.69
N HIS A 101 -8.29 -3.61 -5.25
CA HIS A 101 -8.46 -4.84 -6.00
C HIS A 101 -9.91 -4.94 -6.47
N PRO A 102 -10.21 -4.56 -7.72
CA PRO A 102 -11.58 -4.61 -8.21
C PRO A 102 -12.04 -6.07 -8.22
N ARG A 103 -13.11 -6.38 -7.47
CA ARG A 103 -13.72 -7.70 -7.51
C ARG A 103 -14.42 -7.87 -8.85
N ARG A 104 -13.98 -8.85 -9.64
CA ARG A 104 -14.64 -9.23 -10.89
C ARG A 104 -16.09 -9.61 -10.58
N LYS A 105 -17.06 -8.91 -11.17
CA LYS A 105 -18.46 -9.33 -11.20
C LYS A 105 -18.66 -10.20 -12.45
N PRO A 106 -18.85 -11.53 -12.32
CA PRO A 106 -18.93 -12.44 -13.45
C PRO A 106 -20.21 -12.21 -14.28
N ASN A 107 -21.27 -11.70 -13.66
CA ASN A 107 -22.49 -11.31 -14.34
C ASN A 107 -22.29 -9.89 -14.86
N GLY A 108 -21.96 -9.74 -16.14
CA GLY A 108 -21.92 -8.44 -16.80
C GLY A 108 -23.23 -7.69 -16.59
N ILE A 109 -23.15 -6.38 -16.41
CA ILE A 109 -24.33 -5.49 -16.24
C ILE A 109 -25.25 -5.64 -17.47
N THR A 110 -24.66 -5.88 -18.63
CA THR A 110 -25.35 -6.19 -19.89
C THR A 110 -25.72 -7.68 -19.92
N LYS A 111 -26.98 -7.98 -19.62
CA LYS A 111 -27.59 -9.25 -20.01
C LYS A 111 -28.03 -9.10 -21.47
N ALA A 112 -27.70 -10.06 -22.33
CA ALA A 112 -28.19 -10.03 -23.70
C ALA A 112 -29.73 -10.08 -23.67
N ASP A 113 -30.37 -8.95 -23.91
CA ASP A 113 -31.81 -8.88 -24.09
C ASP A 113 -32.11 -9.35 -25.51
N ARG A 114 -32.85 -10.46 -25.62
CA ARG A 114 -33.19 -11.07 -26.90
C ARG A 114 -34.18 -10.20 -27.69
N GLU A 115 -34.91 -9.31 -27.00
CA GLU A 115 -35.86 -8.37 -27.59
C GLU A 115 -35.19 -7.03 -27.96
N ALA A 116 -33.99 -6.76 -27.45
CA ALA A 116 -33.24 -5.56 -27.80
C ALA A 116 -32.79 -5.62 -29.27
N ARG A 117 -33.48 -4.85 -30.12
CA ARG A 117 -33.02 -4.59 -31.49
C ARG A 117 -31.79 -3.68 -31.44
N LYS A 118 -30.86 -3.90 -32.39
CA LYS A 118 -29.78 -2.96 -32.65
C LYS A 118 -30.39 -1.58 -32.92
N SER A 119 -29.85 -0.53 -32.31
CA SER A 119 -30.21 0.84 -32.66
C SER A 119 -29.95 1.07 -34.14
N GLU A 120 -30.80 1.86 -34.79
CA GLU A 120 -30.56 2.24 -36.19
C GLU A 120 -29.21 2.94 -36.31
N ASP A 121 -28.46 2.58 -37.36
CA ASP A 121 -27.21 3.25 -37.68
C ASP A 121 -27.50 4.62 -38.31
N LEU A 122 -27.62 5.62 -37.46
CA LEU A 122 -27.87 7.01 -37.86
C LEU A 122 -26.74 7.58 -38.72
N LEU A 123 -25.53 7.01 -38.64
CA LEU A 123 -24.35 7.46 -39.38
C LEU A 123 -24.17 6.75 -40.73
N LYS A 124 -24.97 5.71 -41.02
CA LYS A 124 -24.96 4.92 -42.27
C LYS A 124 -23.54 4.57 -42.72
N ARG A 125 -22.74 4.02 -41.82
CA ARG A 125 -21.34 3.65 -42.13
C ARG A 125 -21.29 2.24 -42.72
N ASP A 126 -20.59 2.09 -43.83
CA ASP A 126 -20.19 0.77 -44.33
C ASP A 126 -19.04 0.25 -43.46
N PHE A 127 -19.33 -0.77 -42.64
CA PHE A 127 -18.37 -1.50 -41.80
C PHE A 127 -17.95 -2.81 -42.47
#